data_AF-A0AAE4AL46-F1
#
_entry.id   AF-A0AAE4AL46-F1
#
_cell.length_a   1.000
_cell.length_b   1.000
_cell.length_c   1.000
_cell.angle_alpha   90.00
_cell.angle_beta   90.00
_cell.angle_gamma   90.00
#
_symmetry.space_group_name_H-M   'P 1'
#
loop_
_entity.id
_entity.type
_entity.pdbx_description
1 polymer ?
#
loop_
_entity_poly.entity_id
_entity_poly.type
_entity_poly.pdbx_seq_one_letter_code
_entity_poly.pdbx_strand_id
1 'polypeptide(L)'
;MSKYKTGDRFVIELEKEVDPGMFKVKGFNALVFDESGLDRLAKVDGSKVEILDKVEKRYLSAVIKPWRDRVIRIAKTSSNIGKKERLSITINGDDIYLPEFDPNTMYQGMELDRGYTLEELGL
;
A
#
# COMPACT_ATOMS: atom_id res chain seq x y z
N MET A 1 5.76 6.31 -35.01
CA MET A 1 4.97 5.96 -33.81
C MET A 1 5.59 4.72 -33.17
N SER A 2 5.72 4.68 -31.84
CA SER A 2 6.16 3.48 -31.13
C SER A 2 5.15 2.34 -31.37
N LYS A 3 5.65 1.11 -31.54
CA LYS A 3 4.82 -0.10 -31.66
C LYS A 3 4.07 -0.42 -30.35
N TYR A 4 4.56 0.10 -29.23
CA TYR A 4 4.07 -0.18 -27.88
C TYR A 4 3.50 1.07 -27.23
N LYS A 5 2.51 0.87 -26.36
CA LYS A 5 1.77 1.92 -25.64
C LYS A 5 1.83 1.69 -24.12
N THR A 6 1.63 2.77 -23.36
CA THR A 6 1.47 2.70 -21.92
C THR A 6 0.28 1.81 -21.55
N GLY A 7 0.49 0.85 -20.66
CA GLY A 7 -0.52 -0.12 -20.24
C GLY A 7 -0.45 -1.48 -20.95
N ASP A 8 0.41 -1.61 -21.97
CA ASP A 8 0.67 -2.91 -22.60
C ASP A 8 1.26 -3.90 -21.58
N ARG A 9 0.78 -5.15 -21.62
CA ARG A 9 1.21 -6.22 -20.71
C ARG A 9 2.19 -7.15 -21.41
N PHE A 10 3.23 -7.54 -20.70
CA PHE A 10 4.29 -8.41 -21.20
C PHE A 10 4.49 -9.59 -20.26
N VAL A 11 4.76 -10.76 -20.82
CA VAL A 11 5.27 -11.91 -20.07
C VAL A 11 6.79 -11.79 -20.06
N ILE A 12 7.38 -11.85 -18.86
CA ILE A 12 8.84 -11.80 -18.69
C ILE A 12 9.34 -13.16 -18.21
N GLU A 13 10.49 -13.59 -18.72
CA GLU A 13 11.19 -14.78 -18.26
C GLU A 13 12.27 -14.38 -17.24
N LEU A 14 12.53 -15.24 -16.26
CA LEU A 14 13.63 -15.06 -15.30
C LEU A 14 14.80 -15.98 -15.69
N GLU A 15 16.04 -15.46 -15.66
CA GLU A 15 17.24 -16.18 -16.16
C GLU A 15 17.88 -17.08 -15.10
N LYS A 16 18.14 -16.52 -13.92
CA LYS A 16 18.85 -17.21 -12.83
C LYS A 16 18.71 -16.47 -11.51
N GLU A 17 18.90 -17.22 -10.44
CA GLU A 17 19.19 -16.68 -9.11
C GLU A 17 20.60 -16.06 -9.13
N VAL A 18 20.69 -14.77 -8.81
CA VAL A 18 21.98 -14.04 -8.77
C VAL A 18 22.66 -14.29 -7.43
N ASP A 19 21.87 -14.20 -6.37
CA ASP A 19 22.16 -14.47 -4.97
C ASP A 19 20.90 -15.10 -4.34
N PRO A 20 20.98 -15.77 -3.17
CA PRO A 20 19.83 -16.40 -2.54
C PRO A 20 18.60 -15.47 -2.47
N GLY A 21 17.52 -15.84 -3.15
CA GLY A 21 16.25 -15.09 -3.20
C GLY A 21 16.23 -13.90 -4.16
N MET A 22 17.26 -13.68 -4.99
CA MET A 22 17.34 -12.61 -5.98
C MET A 22 17.26 -13.14 -7.42
N PHE A 23 16.26 -12.69 -8.18
CA PHE A 23 15.95 -13.15 -9.52
C PHE A 23 16.21 -12.07 -10.56
N LYS A 24 16.93 -12.45 -11.63
CA LYS A 24 17.22 -11.55 -12.75
C LYS A 24 16.23 -11.75 -13.90
N VAL A 25 15.75 -10.65 -14.49
CA VAL A 25 14.91 -10.67 -15.70
C VAL A 25 15.74 -10.99 -16.93
N LYS A 26 15.29 -11.96 -17.72
CA LYS A 26 15.94 -12.40 -18.95
C LYS A 26 16.07 -11.25 -19.95
N GLY A 27 17.27 -11.04 -20.46
CA GLY A 27 17.57 -9.95 -21.40
C GLY A 27 17.74 -8.55 -20.77
N PHE A 28 17.63 -8.40 -19.44
CA PHE A 28 17.82 -7.12 -18.76
C PHE A 28 18.82 -7.25 -17.60
N ASN A 29 20.05 -6.79 -17.81
CA ASN A 29 21.12 -6.92 -16.82
C ASN A 29 20.90 -6.10 -15.54
N ALA A 30 20.15 -5.01 -15.62
CA ALA A 30 19.92 -4.09 -14.50
C ALA A 30 18.63 -4.39 -13.70
N LEU A 31 17.83 -5.38 -14.11
CA LEU A 31 16.56 -5.70 -13.46
C LEU A 31 16.71 -6.99 -12.65
N VAL A 32 16.89 -6.82 -11.35
CA VAL A 32 16.98 -7.88 -10.34
C VAL A 32 15.94 -7.58 -9.26
N PHE A 33 15.15 -8.59 -8.89
CA PHE A 33 14.09 -8.49 -7.88
C PHE A 33 14.24 -9.59 -6.85
N ASP A 34 13.89 -9.32 -5.61
CA ASP A 34 13.64 -10.36 -4.63
C ASP A 34 12.23 -10.97 -4.82
N GLU A 35 11.90 -12.00 -4.05
CA GLU A 35 10.56 -12.61 -4.06
C GLU A 35 9.44 -11.57 -3.82
N SER A 36 9.66 -10.61 -2.91
CA SER A 36 8.72 -9.53 -2.62
C SER A 36 8.48 -8.62 -3.82
N GLY A 37 9.53 -8.25 -4.55
CA GLY A 37 9.47 -7.48 -5.78
C GLY A 37 8.70 -8.21 -6.88
N LEU A 38 8.94 -9.51 -7.04
CA LEU A 38 8.19 -10.35 -7.98
C LEU A 38 6.71 -10.46 -7.61
N ASP A 39 6.39 -10.63 -6.33
CA ASP A 39 5.02 -10.63 -5.82
C ASP A 39 4.31 -9.31 -6.13
N ARG A 40 5.01 -8.17 -5.98
CA ARG A 40 4.46 -6.85 -6.33
C ARG A 40 4.18 -6.75 -7.83
N LEU A 41 5.07 -7.25 -8.68
CA LEU A 41 4.86 -7.30 -10.14
C LEU A 41 3.69 -8.21 -10.52
N ALA A 42 3.57 -9.38 -9.90
CA ALA A 42 2.48 -10.32 -10.14
C ALA A 42 1.12 -9.75 -9.68
N LYS A 43 1.12 -8.92 -8.64
CA LYS A 43 -0.05 -8.18 -8.15
C LYS A 43 -0.38 -6.94 -8.99
N VAL A 44 0.43 -6.58 -9.99
CA VAL A 44 0.04 -5.66 -11.07
C VAL A 44 -0.89 -6.37 -12.09
N ASP A 45 -1.80 -7.19 -11.57
CA ASP A 45 -3.13 -7.34 -12.12
C ASP A 45 -3.76 -5.94 -12.06
N GLY A 46 -4.30 -5.43 -13.17
CA GLY A 46 -4.96 -4.11 -13.23
C GLY A 46 -6.11 -3.88 -12.23
N SER A 47 -6.38 -4.78 -11.29
CA SER A 47 -6.98 -4.48 -10.00
C SER A 47 -6.20 -3.36 -9.30
N LYS A 48 -6.89 -2.27 -8.97
CA LYS A 48 -6.36 -1.19 -8.13
C LYS A 48 -5.81 -1.87 -6.86
N VAL A 49 -4.49 -1.85 -6.63
CA VAL A 49 -3.88 -2.42 -5.41
C VAL A 49 -4.65 -1.81 -4.24
N GLU A 50 -5.40 -2.65 -3.52
CA GLU A 50 -6.23 -2.15 -2.44
C GLU A 50 -5.30 -1.66 -1.32
N ILE A 51 -5.40 -0.37 -0.99
CA ILE A 51 -4.55 0.27 0.04
C ILE A 51 -4.78 -0.38 1.40
N LEU A 52 -6.01 -0.83 1.65
CA LEU A 52 -6.43 -1.53 2.84
C LEU A 52 -6.79 -2.96 2.52
N ASP A 53 -6.41 -3.90 3.39
CA ASP A 53 -6.90 -5.26 3.32
C ASP A 53 -8.37 -5.39 3.79
N LYS A 54 -8.94 -6.58 3.65
CA LYS A 54 -10.35 -6.85 4.02
C LYS A 54 -10.64 -6.62 5.51
N VAL A 55 -9.70 -6.96 6.40
CA VAL A 55 -9.86 -6.84 7.84
C VAL A 55 -9.77 -5.37 8.26
N GLU A 56 -8.79 -4.65 7.71
CA GLU A 56 -8.59 -3.22 7.89
C GLU A 56 -9.79 -2.41 7.41
N LYS A 57 -10.33 -2.71 6.22
CA LYS A 57 -11.56 -2.10 5.72
C LYS A 57 -12.72 -2.30 6.66
N ARG A 58 -12.95 -3.54 7.10
CA ARG A 58 -14.05 -3.87 8.03
C ARG A 58 -13.90 -3.10 9.34
N TYR A 59 -12.69 -3.02 9.87
CA TYR A 59 -12.41 -2.30 11.11
C TYR A 59 -12.64 -0.79 10.96
N LEU A 60 -12.02 -0.15 9.96
CA LEU A 60 -12.14 1.28 9.74
C LEU A 60 -13.57 1.70 9.42
N SER A 61 -14.30 0.94 8.58
CA SER A 61 -15.72 1.20 8.30
C SER A 61 -16.60 1.16 9.55
N ALA A 62 -16.27 0.32 10.54
CA ALA A 62 -16.96 0.29 11.83
C ALA A 62 -16.58 1.47 12.71
N VAL A 63 -15.29 1.81 12.81
CA VAL A 63 -14.76 2.92 13.63
C VAL A 63 -15.33 4.26 13.19
N ILE A 64 -15.36 4.52 11.88
CA ILE A 64 -15.81 5.82 11.35
C ILE A 64 -17.32 5.92 11.21
N LYS A 65 -18.08 4.82 11.38
CA LYS A 65 -19.53 4.78 11.12
C LYS A 65 -20.31 5.96 11.74
N PRO A 66 -20.05 6.41 12.98
CA PRO A 66 -20.79 7.54 13.58
C PRO A 66 -20.49 8.91 12.94
N TRP A 67 -19.40 9.03 12.20
CA TRP A 67 -18.92 10.29 11.63
C TRP A 67 -18.59 10.17 10.14
N ARG A 68 -19.07 9.12 9.47
CA ARG A 68 -18.64 8.76 8.11
C ARG A 68 -18.72 9.95 7.14
N ASP A 69 -19.82 10.68 7.17
CA ASP A 69 -20.07 11.83 6.28
C ASP A 69 -19.25 13.09 6.65
N ARG A 70 -18.50 13.03 7.76
CA ARG A 70 -17.67 14.11 8.30
C ARG A 70 -16.18 13.79 8.25
N VAL A 71 -15.79 12.58 7.84
CA VAL A 71 -14.39 12.20 7.69
C VAL A 71 -13.80 12.92 6.48
N ILE A 72 -12.76 13.72 6.74
CA ILE A 72 -12.02 14.45 5.70
C ILE A 72 -10.91 13.57 5.12
N ARG A 73 -10.15 12.91 6.01
CA ARG A 73 -9.03 12.04 5.62
C ARG A 73 -8.64 11.08 6.74
N ILE A 74 -7.96 10.00 6.35
CA ILE A 74 -7.26 9.07 7.24
C ILE A 74 -5.79 9.03 6.82
N ALA A 75 -4.86 9.16 7.75
CA ALA A 75 -3.43 9.08 7.49
C ALA A 75 -2.75 8.08 8.42
N LYS A 76 -1.68 7.44 7.95
CA LYS A 76 -0.78 6.66 8.79
C LYS A 76 0.40 7.54 9.19
N THR A 77 0.64 7.72 10.47
CA THR A 77 1.69 8.59 11.00
C THR A 77 2.64 7.82 11.87
N SER A 78 3.91 8.23 11.92
CA SER A 78 4.87 7.71 12.89
C SER A 78 4.74 8.45 14.22
N SER A 79 4.88 7.73 15.33
CA SER A 79 5.04 8.36 16.64
C SER A 79 6.53 8.54 16.94
N ASN A 80 6.88 9.69 17.50
CA ASN A 80 8.26 10.02 17.87
C ASN A 80 8.80 9.13 19.01
N ILE A 81 7.92 8.40 19.70
CA ILE A 81 8.25 7.59 20.87
C ILE A 81 8.17 6.12 20.46
N GLY A 82 9.30 5.42 20.45
CA GLY A 82 9.33 3.96 20.27
C GLY A 82 9.20 3.45 18.83
N LYS A 83 9.28 4.32 17.82
CA LYS A 83 9.16 3.95 16.39
C LYS A 83 7.86 3.19 16.09
N LYS A 84 6.75 3.55 16.74
CA LYS A 84 5.44 2.97 16.46
C LYS A 84 4.75 3.74 15.34
N GLU A 85 3.77 3.11 14.72
CA GLU A 85 2.87 3.72 13.76
C GLU A 85 1.46 3.81 14.36
N ARG A 86 0.67 4.79 13.89
CA ARG A 86 -0.74 4.93 14.25
C ARG A 86 -1.53 5.55 13.11
N LEU A 87 -2.84 5.43 13.16
CA LEU A 87 -3.72 6.18 12.26
C LEU A 87 -4.19 7.49 12.91
N SER A 88 -4.24 8.55 12.11
CA SER A 88 -5.00 9.77 12.40
C SER A 88 -6.23 9.85 11.49
N ILE A 89 -7.36 10.24 12.06
CA ILE A 89 -8.63 10.46 11.33
C ILE A 89 -9.03 11.91 11.57
N THR A 90 -9.02 12.71 10.50
CA THR A 90 -9.47 14.10 10.56
C THR A 90 -10.97 14.16 10.31
N ILE A 91 -11.74 14.70 11.26
CA ILE A 91 -13.20 14.83 11.21
C ILE A 91 -13.56 16.29 11.47
N ASN A 92 -14.18 16.97 10.50
CA ASN A 92 -14.50 18.41 10.60
C ASN A 92 -13.31 19.33 11.02
N GLY A 93 -12.06 18.88 10.82
CA GLY A 93 -10.85 19.62 11.22
C GLY A 93 -10.24 19.16 12.56
N ASP A 94 -10.91 18.31 13.32
CA ASP A 94 -10.38 17.68 14.53
C ASP A 94 -9.71 16.35 14.23
N ASP A 95 -8.57 16.06 14.86
CA ASP A 95 -7.84 14.81 14.67
C ASP A 95 -8.09 13.82 15.80
N ILE A 96 -8.50 12.61 15.43
CA ILE A 96 -8.56 11.44 16.33
C ILE A 96 -7.38 10.54 16.03
N TYR A 97 -6.63 10.15 17.06
CA TYR A 97 -5.54 9.19 16.95
C TYR A 97 -5.99 7.81 17.44
N LEU A 98 -5.85 6.80 16.59
CA LEU A 98 -6.08 5.41 16.97
C LEU A 98 -4.87 4.84 17.76
N PRO A 99 -5.04 3.70 18.46
CA PRO A 99 -3.94 3.06 19.17
C PRO A 99 -2.72 2.78 18.28
N GLU A 100 -1.54 2.84 18.89
CA GLU A 100 -0.27 2.58 18.22
C GLU A 100 -0.07 1.08 17.93
N PHE A 101 0.65 0.79 16.85
CA PHE A 101 1.02 -0.55 16.40
C PHE A 101 2.47 -0.61 15.93
N ASP A 102 3.01 -1.82 15.83
CA ASP A 102 4.37 -2.05 15.33
C ASP A 102 4.45 -1.78 13.82
N PRO A 103 5.52 -1.12 13.32
CA PRO A 103 5.71 -0.93 11.89
C PRO A 103 5.70 -2.24 11.12
N ASN A 104 5.24 -2.19 9.87
CA ASN A 104 5.15 -3.36 8.97
C ASN A 104 4.22 -4.49 9.46
N THR A 105 3.29 -4.20 10.38
CA THR A 105 2.29 -5.19 10.83
C THR A 105 0.92 -4.98 10.20
N MET A 106 0.44 -3.74 10.14
CA MET A 106 -0.87 -3.37 9.60
C MET A 106 -0.82 -2.04 8.83
N TYR A 107 -1.84 -1.81 8.00
CA TYR A 107 -1.98 -0.69 7.07
C TYR A 107 -0.75 -0.56 6.16
N GLN A 108 -0.26 -1.70 5.66
CA GLN A 108 0.99 -1.76 4.91
C GLN A 108 0.89 -1.08 3.52
N GLY A 109 -0.31 -1.06 2.94
CA GLY A 109 -0.57 -0.37 1.68
C GLY A 109 -0.64 1.16 1.81
N MET A 110 -0.67 1.70 3.04
CA MET A 110 -0.68 3.15 3.28
C MET A 110 0.75 3.71 3.37
N GLU A 111 1.02 4.76 2.58
CA GLU A 111 2.19 5.62 2.74
C GLU A 111 2.14 6.43 4.05
N LEU A 112 3.31 6.63 4.66
CA LEU A 112 3.47 7.42 5.88
C LEU A 112 3.18 8.91 5.60
N ASP A 113 2.47 9.55 6.52
CA ASP A 113 2.06 10.96 6.54
C ASP A 113 1.23 11.43 5.33
N ARG A 114 0.81 10.50 4.46
CA ARG A 114 -0.15 10.75 3.39
C ARG A 114 -1.57 10.63 3.92
N GLY A 115 -2.38 11.66 3.67
CA GLY A 115 -3.82 11.63 3.95
C GLY A 115 -4.62 11.07 2.78
N TYR A 116 -5.49 10.10 3.06
CA TYR A 116 -6.36 9.45 2.09
C TYR A 116 -7.82 9.76 2.36
N THR A 117 -8.59 9.95 1.30
CA THR A 117 -10.06 10.02 1.34
C THR A 117 -10.67 8.63 1.54
N LEU A 118 -11.94 8.56 1.97
CA LEU A 118 -12.66 7.28 2.08
C LEU A 118 -12.75 6.55 0.73
N GLU A 119 -12.93 7.30 -0.36
CA GLU A 119 -12.99 6.74 -1.71
C GLU A 119 -11.67 6.10 -2.15
N GLU A 120 -10.52 6.73 -1.87
CA GLU A 120 -9.21 6.14 -2.17
C GLU A 120 -9.00 4.84 -1.40
N LEU A 121 -9.44 4.79 -0.14
CA LEU A 121 -9.34 3.62 0.72
C LEU A 121 -10.39 2.53 0.42
N GLY A 122 -11.38 2.82 -0.43
CA GLY A 122 -12.50 1.92 -0.71
C GLY A 122 -13.36 1.66 0.53
N LEU A 123 -13.48 2.65 1.41
CA LEU A 123 -14.25 2.60 2.65
C LEU A 123 -15.67 3.10 2.47
#